data_AF-A0A1E8B7X9-F1
#
_entry.id   AF-A0A1E8B7X9-F1
#
_cell.length_a   1.000
_cell.length_b   1.000
_cell.length_c   1.000
_cell.angle_alpha   90.00
_cell.angle_beta   90.00
_cell.angle_gamma   90.00
#
_symmetry.space_group_name_H-M   'P 1'
#
loop_
_entity.id
_entity.type
_entity.pdbx_description
1 polymer ?
#
loop_
_entity_poly.entity_id
_entity_poly.type
_entity_poly.pdbx_seq_one_letter_code
_entity_poly.pdbx_strand_id
1 'polypeptide(L)' 'MQQDNNSLDMLRKVFAGQLSESEIAAIPHLPTGDVILSIGAVKNIHFHVEVTDEELMLFGGGA' A
#
# COMPACT_ATOMS: atom_id res chain seq x y z
N MET A 1 -12.31 7.08 -9.93
CA MET A 1 -10.94 6.56 -10.04
C MET A 1 -10.89 5.27 -9.24
N GLN A 2 -11.44 4.19 -9.80
CA GLN A 2 -11.16 2.84 -9.30
C GLN A 2 -9.76 2.55 -9.80
N GLN A 3 -8.83 2.13 -8.94
CA GLN A 3 -7.60 1.51 -9.43
C GLN A 3 -8.02 0.40 -10.39
N ASP A 4 -7.80 0.66 -11.68
CA ASP A 4 -8.33 -0.12 -12.77
C ASP A 4 -7.98 -1.60 -12.55
N ASN A 5 -8.92 -2.50 -12.84
CA ASN A 5 -8.80 -3.97 -12.67
C ASN A 5 -7.45 -4.56 -13.16
N ASN A 6 -6.75 -3.86 -14.06
CA ASN A 6 -5.43 -4.21 -14.57
C ASN A 6 -4.30 -4.14 -13.50
N SER A 7 -4.48 -3.36 -12.44
CA SER A 7 -3.49 -3.17 -11.38
C SER A 7 -3.38 -4.40 -10.47
N LEU A 8 -4.50 -5.10 -10.21
CA LEU A 8 -4.49 -6.31 -9.38
C LEU A 8 -3.69 -7.44 -10.02
N ASP A 9 -3.82 -7.63 -11.33
CA ASP A 9 -3.05 -8.64 -12.07
C ASP A 9 -1.55 -8.33 -12.07
N MET A 10 -1.19 -7.05 -12.11
CA MET A 10 0.20 -6.61 -11.94
C MET A 10 0.70 -6.89 -10.52
N LEU A 11 -0.09 -6.57 -9.49
CA LEU A 11 0.25 -6.82 -8.09
C LEU A 11 0.47 -8.32 -7.82
N ARG A 12 -0.39 -9.19 -8.36
CA ARG A 12 -0.20 -10.66 -8.29
C ARG A 12 1.14 -11.09 -8.87
N LYS A 13 1.54 -10.54 -10.02
CA LYS A 13 2.80 -10.87 -10.69
C LYS A 13 4.02 -10.34 -9.92
N VAL A 14 3.96 -9.10 -9.42
CA VAL A 14 5.06 -8.47 -8.69
C VAL A 14 5.29 -9.14 -7.35
N PHE A 15 4.22 -9.42 -6.62
CA PHE A 15 4.31 -9.98 -5.26
C PHE A 15 4.30 -11.50 -5.23
N ALA A 16 4.01 -12.20 -6.34
CA ALA A 16 4.28 -13.63 -6.57
C ALA A 16 4.12 -14.58 -5.35
N GLY A 17 3.00 -14.45 -4.61
CA GLY A 17 2.70 -15.28 -3.44
C GLY A 17 3.21 -14.77 -2.08
N GLN A 18 3.89 -13.62 -2.06
CA GLN A 18 4.22 -12.90 -0.82
C GLN A 18 2.98 -12.25 -0.19
N LEU A 19 2.07 -11.73 -1.02
CA LEU A 19 0.76 -11.24 -0.58
C LEU A 19 -0.31 -12.30 -0.85
N SER A 20 -1.27 -12.44 0.06
CA SER A 20 -2.44 -13.28 -0.16
C SER A 20 -3.42 -12.60 -1.13
N GLU A 21 -4.32 -13.38 -1.75
CA GLU A 21 -5.36 -12.79 -2.62
C GLU A 21 -6.28 -11.82 -1.88
N SER A 22 -6.52 -12.04 -0.57
CA SER A 22 -7.32 -11.11 0.24
C SER A 22 -6.58 -9.79 0.48
N GLU A 23 -5.25 -9.84 0.66
CA GLU A 23 -4.43 -8.63 0.80
C GLU A 23 -4.37 -7.86 -0.52
N ILE A 24 -4.18 -8.57 -1.65
CA ILE A 24 -4.20 -7.97 -2.99
C ILE A 24 -5.55 -7.31 -3.26
N ALA A 25 -6.67 -7.96 -2.92
CA ALA A 25 -8.01 -7.41 -3.09
C ALA A 25 -8.29 -6.20 -2.18
N ALA A 26 -7.59 -6.07 -1.05
CA ALA A 26 -7.75 -4.95 -0.13
C ALA A 26 -7.01 -3.68 -0.60
N ILE A 27 -5.91 -3.80 -1.35
CA ILE A 27 -5.06 -2.67 -1.78
C ILE A 27 -5.85 -1.52 -2.42
N PRO A 28 -6.80 -1.73 -3.35
CA PRO A 28 -7.58 -0.65 -3.95
C PRO A 28 -8.47 0.13 -2.99
N HIS A 29 -8.68 -0.41 -1.78
CA HIS A 29 -9.58 0.11 -0.77
C HIS A 29 -8.84 0.65 0.46
N LEU A 30 -7.50 0.63 0.46
CA LEU A 30 -6.71 1.20 1.55
C LEU A 30 -6.92 2.72 1.61
N PRO A 31 -7.30 3.27 2.78
CA PRO A 31 -7.32 4.71 2.96
C PRO A 31 -5.89 5.27 2.97
N THR A 32 -5.77 6.59 2.80
CA THR A 32 -4.48 7.27 2.93
C THR A 32 -3.84 6.96 4.28
N GLY A 33 -2.56 6.61 4.26
CA GLY A 33 -1.79 6.23 5.46
C GLY A 33 -1.78 4.73 5.74
N ASP A 34 -2.77 3.96 5.29
CA ASP A 34 -2.76 2.50 5.49
C ASP A 34 -1.90 1.79 4.44
N VAL A 35 -0.99 0.94 4.92
CA VAL A 35 -0.03 0.24 4.07
C VAL A 35 0.14 -1.23 4.48
N ILE A 36 0.55 -2.04 3.51
CA ILE A 36 0.97 -3.44 3.71
C ILE A 36 2.47 -3.53 3.40
N LEU A 37 3.28 -3.85 4.39
CA LEU A 37 4.71 -4.10 4.23
C LEU A 37 4.95 -5.59 4.03
N SER A 38 5.40 -5.94 2.82
CA SER A 38 5.87 -7.26 2.44
C SER A 38 7.39 -7.31 2.49
N ILE A 39 7.95 -8.09 3.42
CA ILE A 39 9.39 -8.36 3.51
C ILE A 39 9.59 -9.88 3.43
N GLY A 40 10.38 -10.32 2.45
CA GLY A 40 10.68 -11.73 2.25
C GLY A 40 11.22 -12.39 3.53
N ALA A 41 10.69 -13.58 3.84
CA ALA A 41 10.95 -14.38 5.05
C ALA A 41 10.23 -13.95 6.36
N VAL A 42 9.46 -12.87 6.35
CA VAL A 42 8.61 -12.45 7.49
C VAL A 42 7.13 -12.48 7.07
N LYS A 43 6.22 -12.47 8.06
CA LYS A 43 4.79 -12.22 7.79
C LYS A 43 4.58 -10.79 7.31
N ASN A 44 3.60 -10.57 6.45
CA ASN A 44 3.17 -9.23 6.03
C ASN A 44 2.67 -8.45 7.23
N ILE A 45 3.04 -7.17 7.29
CA ILE A 45 2.68 -6.27 8.38
C ILE A 45 1.75 -5.19 7.84
N HIS A 46 0.58 -5.09 8.45
CA HIS A 46 -0.41 -4.05 8.16
C HIS A 46 -0.23 -2.96 9.21
N PHE A 47 -0.06 -1.71 8.76
CA PHE A 47 0.05 -0.58 9.68
C PHE A 47 -0.40 0.72 9.04
N HIS A 48 -0.70 1.68 9.91
CA HIS A 48 -1.04 3.04 9.55
C HIS A 48 0.20 3.94 9.71
N VAL A 49 0.50 4.72 8.68
CA VAL A 49 1.50 5.77 8.70
C VAL A 49 0.78 7.08 9.02
N GLU A 50 1.09 7.64 10.18
CA GLU A 50 0.61 8.95 10.57
C GLU A 50 1.59 10.05 10.21
N VAL A 51 1.05 11.23 9.94
CA VAL A 51 1.80 12.47 9.75
C VAL A 51 1.02 13.59 10.41
N THR A 52 1.72 14.48 11.10
CA THR A 52 1.13 15.65 11.73
C THR A 52 0.84 16.74 10.70
N ASP A 53 -0.10 17.63 11.00
CA ASP A 53 -0.39 18.79 10.15
C ASP A 53 0.86 19.68 9.97
N GLU A 54 1.71 19.78 10.99
CA GLU A 54 2.97 20.52 10.92
C GLU A 54 3.95 19.89 9.93
N GLU A 55 4.13 18.57 9.97
CA GLU A 55 4.97 17.83 9.01
C GLU A 55 4.44 17.95 7.58
N LEU A 56 3.11 17.94 7.38
CA LEU A 56 2.49 18.19 6.08
C LEU A 56 2.73 19.62 5.59
N MET A 57 2.68 20.63 6.47
CA MET A 57 2.99 22.02 6.12
C MET A 57 4.47 22.21 5.79
N LEU A 58 5.37 21.52 6.48
CA LEU A 58 6.80 21.50 6.20
C LEU A 58 7.12 20.74 4.91
N PHE A 59 6.27 19.78 4.51
CA PHE A 59 6.37 19.06 3.25
C PHE A 59 5.92 19.96 2.09
N GLY A 60 6.79 20.89 1.69
CA GLY A 60 6.53 21.89 0.64
C GLY A 60 6.43 21.35 -0.79
N GLY A 61 6.24 20.03 -0.98
CA GLY A 61 6.22 19.37 -2.29
C GLY A 61 7.56 19.52 -3.01
N GLY A 62 8.44 18.51 -2.90
CA GLY A 62 9.63 18.45 -3.74
C GLY A 62 9.25 18.52 -5.22
N ALA A 63 9.90 19.42 -5.95
CA ALA A 63 9.71 19.70 -7.38
C ALA A 63 9.74 18.46 -8.29
#